data_AF-A0A2V1E1P2-F1
#
_entry.id   AF-A0A2V1E1P2-F1
#
_cell.length_a   1.000
_cell.length_b   1.000
_cell.length_c   1.000
_cell.angle_alpha   90.00
_cell.angle_beta   90.00
_cell.angle_gamma   90.00
#
_symmetry.space_group_name_H-M   'P 1'
#
loop_
_entity.id
_entity.type
_entity.pdbx_description
1 polymer ?
#
loop_
_entity_poly.entity_id
_entity_poly.type
_entity_poly.pdbx_seq_one_letter_code
_entity_poly.pdbx_strand_id
1 'polypeptide(L)'
;MSRIPTDASVSGRPFECDPSVHEYQVSEKEYLRQHPEHHFVCTGVTVFNTENKLLLVQRAKTERAFPEFWEIPGGKVDEPDETIIHGAVRELKEETGLEAVRVVRKVGMFTFGSGPVRWVKYIFEMEVKDLDCITLDPIEHDAYLWASEEEVVAEQVGDVRLKYFSPDNKFIKLESFRHRREAASLQ
;
A
#
# COMPACT_ATOMS: atom_id res chain seq x y z
N MET A 1 26.76 41.82 -9.21
CA MET A 1 25.98 40.88 -8.36
C MET A 1 25.23 39.95 -9.30
N SER A 2 25.84 38.82 -9.63
CA SER A 2 25.29 37.86 -10.60
C SER A 2 24.21 37.03 -9.94
N ARG A 3 23.02 36.98 -10.54
CA ARG A 3 21.91 36.13 -10.10
C ARG A 3 22.27 34.67 -10.41
N ILE A 4 22.24 33.84 -9.39
CA ILE A 4 22.32 32.38 -9.52
C ILE A 4 21.02 31.93 -10.21
N PRO A 5 21.06 31.18 -11.32
CA PRO A 5 19.86 30.57 -11.86
C PRO A 5 19.44 29.43 -10.92
N THR A 6 18.22 29.50 -10.40
CA THR A 6 17.57 28.35 -9.75
C THR A 6 17.35 27.28 -10.80
N ASP A 7 18.00 26.14 -10.61
CA ASP A 7 17.83 24.93 -11.40
C ASP A 7 16.41 24.38 -11.17
N ALA A 8 15.49 24.80 -12.02
CA ALA A 8 14.18 24.18 -12.17
C ALA A 8 14.33 23.00 -13.13
N SER A 9 14.79 21.86 -12.60
CA SER A 9 14.71 20.57 -13.27
C SER A 9 14.15 19.51 -12.32
N VAL A 10 12.87 19.67 -11.95
CA VAL A 10 12.09 18.53 -11.42
C VAL A 10 11.88 17.58 -12.60
N SER A 11 12.81 16.63 -12.77
CA SER A 11 12.70 15.56 -13.76
C SER A 11 11.39 14.80 -13.53
N GLY A 12 10.57 14.67 -14.58
CA GLY A 12 9.23 14.09 -14.57
C GLY A 12 9.13 12.61 -14.17
N ARG A 13 9.42 12.31 -12.91
CA ARG A 13 8.99 11.06 -12.27
C ARG A 13 7.56 11.23 -11.77
N PRO A 14 6.67 10.24 -11.96
CA PRO A 14 5.27 10.36 -11.54
C PRO A 14 5.09 10.47 -10.03
N PHE A 15 6.05 10.00 -9.24
CA PHE A 15 6.07 10.08 -7.77
C PHE A 15 7.51 10.08 -7.23
N GLU A 16 7.67 10.53 -5.98
CA GLU A 16 8.94 10.50 -5.25
C GLU A 16 9.07 9.24 -4.38
N CYS A 17 10.30 8.80 -4.13
CA CYS A 17 10.59 7.68 -3.22
C CYS A 17 11.56 8.14 -2.13
N ASP A 18 11.17 7.96 -0.87
CA ASP A 18 12.08 8.13 0.26
C ASP A 18 13.31 7.21 0.12
N PRO A 19 14.53 7.67 0.47
CA PRO A 19 15.73 6.83 0.41
C PRO A 19 15.59 5.47 1.11
N SER A 20 14.79 5.39 2.17
CA SER A 20 14.55 4.15 2.93
C SER A 20 13.85 3.05 2.12
N VAL A 21 13.22 3.37 0.99
CA VAL A 21 12.54 2.39 0.13
C VAL A 21 13.26 2.14 -1.19
N HIS A 22 14.46 2.69 -1.40
CA HIS A 22 15.17 2.57 -2.67
C HIS A 22 15.56 1.12 -3.02
N GLU A 23 15.71 0.23 -2.03
CA GLU A 23 15.96 -1.20 -2.27
C GLU A 23 14.82 -1.90 -3.02
N TYR A 24 13.60 -1.35 -2.98
CA TYR A 24 12.43 -1.89 -3.69
C TYR A 24 12.24 -1.27 -5.08
N GLN A 25 13.14 -0.38 -5.52
CA GLN A 25 13.20 0.12 -6.90
C GLN A 25 13.96 -0.86 -7.81
N VAL A 26 13.54 -2.12 -7.76
CA VAL A 26 14.07 -3.24 -8.53
C VAL A 26 12.91 -4.01 -9.15
N SER A 27 13.08 -4.57 -10.35
CA SER A 27 12.05 -5.38 -11.00
C SER A 27 11.79 -6.68 -10.23
N GLU A 28 10.59 -7.25 -10.36
CA GLU A 28 10.25 -8.53 -9.71
C GLU A 28 11.26 -9.62 -10.09
N LYS A 29 11.61 -9.71 -11.38
CA LYS A 29 12.56 -10.69 -11.90
C LYS A 29 13.95 -10.59 -11.25
N GLU A 30 14.44 -9.37 -11.01
CA GLU A 30 15.72 -9.16 -10.37
C GLU A 30 15.64 -9.48 -8.88
N TYR A 31 14.58 -9.03 -8.20
CA TYR A 31 14.32 -9.36 -6.81
C TYR A 31 14.27 -10.88 -6.58
N LEU A 32 13.47 -11.62 -7.36
CA LEU A 32 13.33 -13.08 -7.21
C LEU A 32 14.63 -13.84 -7.50
N ARG A 33 15.56 -13.27 -8.29
CA ARG A 33 16.90 -13.86 -8.48
C ARG A 33 17.73 -13.76 -7.20
N GLN A 34 17.58 -12.68 -6.45
CA GLN A 34 18.28 -12.43 -5.18
C GLN A 34 17.61 -13.13 -4.00
N HIS A 35 16.32 -13.45 -4.13
CA HIS A 35 15.46 -14.07 -3.12
C HIS A 35 14.82 -15.38 -3.61
N PRO A 36 15.61 -16.44 -3.89
CA PRO A 36 15.12 -17.68 -4.48
C PRO A 36 14.14 -18.47 -3.59
N GLU A 37 13.99 -18.09 -2.32
CA GLU A 37 12.97 -18.61 -1.41
C GLU A 37 11.55 -18.13 -1.77
N HIS A 38 11.42 -17.05 -2.54
CA HIS A 38 10.17 -16.49 -3.00
C HIS A 38 9.92 -16.85 -4.47
N HIS A 39 8.65 -17.06 -4.81
CA HIS A 39 8.20 -17.37 -6.16
C HIS A 39 7.49 -16.17 -6.81
N PHE A 40 6.85 -15.32 -6.00
CA PHE A 40 6.07 -14.17 -6.44
C PHE A 40 6.15 -13.05 -5.42
N VAL A 41 6.05 -11.81 -5.89
CA VAL A 41 5.98 -10.61 -5.06
C VAL A 41 4.60 -9.98 -5.15
N CYS A 42 4.01 -9.66 -4.01
CA CYS A 42 2.83 -8.82 -3.87
C CYS A 42 3.18 -7.53 -3.16
N THR A 43 2.33 -6.53 -3.36
CA THR A 43 2.45 -5.25 -2.67
C THR A 43 1.14 -4.84 -2.01
N GLY A 44 1.24 -4.01 -0.98
CA GLY A 44 0.10 -3.36 -0.35
C GLY A 44 0.42 -1.90 -0.06
N VAL A 45 -0.61 -1.06 -0.05
CA VAL A 45 -0.44 0.38 0.13
C VAL A 45 -1.30 0.87 1.29
N THR A 46 -0.66 1.57 2.21
CA THR A 46 -1.34 2.27 3.30
C THR A 46 -1.38 3.76 2.96
N VAL A 47 -2.60 4.31 2.91
CA VAL A 47 -2.85 5.74 2.69
C VAL A 47 -3.61 6.26 3.89
N PHE A 48 -3.16 7.39 4.42
CA PHE A 48 -3.83 8.07 5.53
C PHE A 48 -4.48 9.36 5.05
N ASN A 49 -5.68 9.63 5.53
CA ASN A 49 -6.29 10.94 5.35
C ASN A 49 -5.77 11.97 6.39
N THR A 50 -6.23 13.21 6.29
CA THR A 50 -5.84 14.32 7.17
C THR A 50 -6.30 14.13 8.62
N GLU A 51 -7.28 13.27 8.88
CA GLU A 51 -7.74 12.87 10.21
C GLU A 51 -6.95 11.68 10.79
N ASN A 52 -5.84 11.29 10.16
CA ASN A 52 -5.04 10.12 10.55
C ASN A 52 -5.85 8.82 10.53
N LYS A 53 -6.81 8.68 9.61
CA LYS A 53 -7.53 7.43 9.37
C LYS A 53 -6.93 6.72 8.16
N LEU A 54 -6.88 5.39 8.22
CA LEU A 54 -6.35 4.51 7.20
C LEU A 54 -7.44 4.14 6.19
N LEU A 55 -7.12 4.23 4.90
CA LEU A 55 -8.00 3.72 3.83
C LEU A 55 -8.07 2.19 3.89
N LEU A 56 -9.29 1.67 3.96
CA LEU A 56 -9.58 0.25 3.76
C LEU A 56 -10.58 0.09 2.62
N VAL A 57 -10.35 -0.95 1.80
CA VAL A 57 -11.25 -1.39 0.74
C VAL A 57 -11.84 -2.74 1.10
N GLN A 58 -13.09 -2.97 0.70
CA GLN A 58 -13.80 -4.22 0.92
C GLN A 58 -13.78 -5.04 -0.36
N ARG A 59 -13.22 -6.24 -0.29
CA ARG A 59 -13.21 -7.21 -1.38
C ARG A 59 -14.64 -7.47 -1.86
N ALA A 60 -14.85 -7.45 -3.16
CA ALA A 60 -16.16 -7.66 -3.76
C ALA A 60 -16.74 -9.01 -3.34
N LYS A 61 -18.06 -9.08 -3.19
CA LYS A 61 -18.79 -10.31 -2.87
C LYS A 61 -18.57 -11.43 -3.90
N THR A 62 -18.19 -11.06 -5.12
CA THR A 62 -17.90 -11.96 -6.24
C THR A 62 -16.51 -12.56 -6.18
N GLU A 63 -15.63 -12.06 -5.30
CA GLU A 63 -14.28 -12.58 -5.15
C GLU A 63 -14.28 -14.03 -4.66
N ARG A 64 -13.48 -14.87 -5.31
CA ARG A 64 -13.39 -16.29 -4.98
C ARG A 64 -12.81 -16.54 -3.59
N ALA A 65 -11.90 -15.67 -3.16
CA ALA A 65 -11.22 -15.78 -1.88
C ALA A 65 -11.53 -14.56 -1.00
N PHE A 66 -11.95 -14.84 0.23
CA PHE A 66 -12.25 -13.84 1.25
C PHE A 66 -13.21 -12.73 0.78
N PRO A 67 -14.36 -13.06 0.14
CA PRO A 67 -15.33 -12.04 -0.27
C PRO A 67 -15.83 -11.25 0.93
N GLU A 68 -16.04 -9.95 0.76
CA GLU A 68 -16.50 -9.00 1.79
C GLU A 68 -15.49 -8.73 2.94
N PHE A 69 -14.25 -9.22 2.83
CA PHE A 69 -13.19 -8.92 3.79
C PHE A 69 -12.58 -7.54 3.52
N TRP A 70 -12.08 -6.91 4.58
CA TRP A 70 -11.47 -5.58 4.51
C TRP A 70 -9.96 -5.66 4.42
N GLU A 71 -9.37 -4.92 3.50
CA GLU A 71 -7.94 -4.89 3.28
C GLU A 71 -7.42 -3.51 2.93
N ILE A 72 -6.10 -3.40 2.86
CA ILE A 72 -5.44 -2.27 2.23
C ILE A 72 -5.35 -2.56 0.73
N PRO A 73 -5.38 -1.54 -0.15
CA PRO A 73 -5.19 -1.76 -1.57
C PRO A 73 -3.89 -2.50 -1.89
N GLY A 74 -3.89 -3.31 -2.94
CA GLY A 74 -2.66 -3.87 -3.49
C GLY A 74 -2.73 -5.33 -3.91
N GLY A 75 -2.17 -5.60 -5.08
CA GLY A 75 -2.09 -6.91 -5.71
C GLY A 75 -0.67 -7.43 -5.92
N LYS A 76 -0.52 -8.24 -6.97
CA LYS A 76 0.73 -8.87 -7.38
C LYS A 76 1.55 -7.87 -8.21
N VAL A 77 2.87 -7.89 -8.07
CA VAL A 77 3.75 -7.21 -9.05
C VAL A 77 3.70 -8.00 -10.35
N ASP A 78 3.39 -7.36 -11.47
CA ASP A 78 3.30 -8.03 -12.77
C ASP A 78 3.89 -7.17 -13.89
N GLU A 79 4.17 -7.76 -15.05
CA GLU A 79 4.55 -6.97 -16.22
C GLU A 79 3.35 -6.08 -16.62
N PRO A 80 3.51 -4.76 -16.85
CA PRO A 80 4.76 -4.05 -17.16
C PRO A 80 5.39 -3.26 -15.98
N ASP A 81 5.16 -3.64 -14.73
CA ASP A 81 5.70 -2.95 -13.56
C ASP A 81 7.24 -2.88 -13.61
N GLU A 82 7.80 -1.68 -13.71
CA GLU A 82 9.25 -1.49 -13.79
C GLU A 82 9.96 -1.95 -12.50
N THR A 83 9.30 -1.76 -11.36
CA THR A 83 9.80 -2.12 -10.04
C THR A 83 8.69 -2.60 -9.11
N ILE A 84 9.04 -3.22 -7.98
CA ILE A 84 8.08 -3.56 -6.92
C ILE A 84 7.27 -2.33 -6.50
N ILE A 85 7.90 -1.16 -6.36
CA ILE A 85 7.20 0.09 -6.04
C ILE A 85 6.21 0.50 -7.13
N HIS A 86 6.56 0.33 -8.41
CA HIS A 86 5.63 0.64 -9.49
C HIS A 86 4.38 -0.25 -9.45
N GLY A 87 4.53 -1.53 -9.10
CA GLY A 87 3.38 -2.40 -8.85
C GLY A 87 2.48 -1.87 -7.73
N ALA A 88 3.06 -1.45 -6.61
CA ALA A 88 2.27 -0.85 -5.52
C ALA A 88 1.52 0.42 -5.94
N VAL A 89 2.17 1.29 -6.73
CA VAL A 89 1.57 2.53 -7.24
C VAL A 89 0.47 2.25 -8.27
N ARG A 90 0.68 1.27 -9.16
CA ARG A 90 -0.32 0.85 -10.15
C ARG A 90 -1.57 0.32 -9.45
N GLU A 91 -1.41 -0.61 -8.52
CA GLU A 91 -2.53 -1.22 -7.80
C GLU A 91 -3.32 -0.19 -7.01
N LEU A 92 -2.65 0.75 -6.32
CA LEU A 92 -3.35 1.88 -5.68
C LEU A 92 -4.22 2.66 -6.67
N LYS A 93 -3.69 2.94 -7.86
CA LYS A 93 -4.42 3.69 -8.88
C LYS A 93 -5.56 2.90 -9.49
N GLU A 94 -5.37 1.62 -9.77
CA GLU A 94 -6.39 0.74 -10.37
C GLU A 94 -7.53 0.48 -9.39
N GLU A 95 -7.21 0.11 -8.15
CA GLU A 95 -8.21 -0.30 -7.16
C GLU A 95 -8.94 0.88 -6.52
N THR A 96 -8.35 2.09 -6.46
CA THR A 96 -8.94 3.24 -5.75
C THR A 96 -8.95 4.55 -6.51
N GLY A 97 -8.38 4.62 -7.72
CA GLY A 97 -8.24 5.85 -8.49
C GLY A 97 -7.22 6.85 -7.93
N LEU A 98 -6.54 6.53 -6.82
CA LEU A 98 -5.66 7.47 -6.13
C LEU A 98 -4.29 7.56 -6.82
N GLU A 99 -3.79 8.77 -7.00
CA GLU A 99 -2.48 9.02 -7.58
C GLU A 99 -1.43 9.23 -6.49
N ALA A 100 -0.50 8.28 -6.34
CA ALA A 100 0.63 8.42 -5.44
C ALA A 100 1.51 9.59 -5.86
N VAL A 101 1.95 10.40 -4.89
CA VAL A 101 2.94 11.48 -5.08
C VAL A 101 4.25 11.18 -4.38
N ARG A 102 4.22 10.40 -3.29
CA ARG A 102 5.41 10.03 -2.54
C ARG A 102 5.25 8.67 -1.86
N VAL A 103 6.24 7.81 -2.00
CA VAL A 103 6.40 6.60 -1.20
C VAL A 103 7.24 6.93 0.03
N VAL A 104 6.62 6.88 1.20
CA VAL A 104 7.16 7.44 2.45
C VAL A 104 8.10 6.46 3.14
N ARG A 105 7.67 5.19 3.29
CA ARG A 105 8.40 4.15 4.02
C ARG A 105 7.84 2.77 3.71
N LYS A 106 8.62 1.73 4.03
CA LYS A 106 8.13 0.38 4.18
C LYS A 106 7.49 0.22 5.56
N VAL A 107 6.23 -0.20 5.60
CA VAL A 107 5.48 -0.48 6.84
C VAL A 107 5.88 -1.85 7.39
N GLY A 108 5.88 -2.87 6.53
CA GLY A 108 6.09 -4.25 6.95
C GLY A 108 6.17 -5.22 5.78
N MET A 109 6.31 -6.50 6.11
CA MET A 109 6.19 -7.59 5.15
C MET A 109 5.62 -8.83 5.83
N PHE A 110 5.00 -9.70 5.05
CA PHE A 110 4.70 -11.06 5.48
C PHE A 110 4.78 -12.02 4.29
N THR A 111 4.92 -13.32 4.56
CA THR A 111 4.93 -14.36 3.53
C THR A 111 3.70 -15.24 3.67
N PHE A 112 3.20 -15.74 2.54
CA PHE A 112 2.06 -16.65 2.49
C PHE A 112 2.25 -17.65 1.34
N GLY A 113 1.44 -18.70 1.31
CA GLY A 113 1.52 -19.72 0.28
C GLY A 113 1.21 -21.11 0.82
N SER A 114 1.10 -22.08 -0.09
CA SER A 114 0.79 -23.47 0.23
C SER A 114 1.74 -24.40 -0.52
N GLY A 115 2.21 -25.44 0.15
CA GLY A 115 3.15 -26.39 -0.44
C GLY A 115 4.49 -25.70 -0.78
N PRO A 116 5.06 -25.91 -1.98
CA PRO A 116 6.36 -25.35 -2.33
C PRO A 116 6.30 -23.85 -2.70
N VAL A 117 5.12 -23.33 -3.05
CA VAL A 117 4.98 -21.95 -3.55
C VAL A 117 4.97 -20.97 -2.37
N ARG A 118 5.83 -19.96 -2.44
CA ARG A 118 5.98 -18.90 -1.43
C ARG A 118 5.82 -17.53 -2.05
N TRP A 119 4.91 -16.75 -1.52
CA TRP A 119 4.65 -15.36 -1.85
C TRP A 119 5.21 -14.47 -0.75
N VAL A 120 5.75 -13.31 -1.12
CA VAL A 120 6.09 -12.23 -0.18
C VAL A 120 5.22 -11.02 -0.48
N LYS A 121 4.56 -10.44 0.54
CA LYS A 121 3.85 -9.17 0.42
C LYS A 121 4.63 -8.08 1.14
N TYR A 122 5.03 -7.05 0.40
CA TYR A 122 5.62 -5.83 0.96
C TYR A 122 4.57 -4.73 1.09
N ILE A 123 4.58 -3.98 2.18
CA ILE A 123 3.60 -2.94 2.42
C ILE A 123 4.30 -1.59 2.56
N PHE A 124 3.80 -0.60 1.82
CA PHE A 124 4.36 0.74 1.77
C PHE A 124 3.33 1.78 2.22
N GLU A 125 3.79 2.84 2.88
CA GLU A 125 2.98 4.03 3.14
C GLU A 125 3.18 5.02 2.00
N MET A 126 2.09 5.57 1.48
CA MET A 126 2.12 6.54 0.38
C MET A 126 1.30 7.78 0.72
N GLU A 127 1.81 8.92 0.27
CA GLU A 127 1.05 10.15 0.13
C GLU A 127 0.45 10.21 -1.27
N VAL A 128 -0.77 10.73 -1.37
CA VAL A 128 -1.53 10.82 -2.62
C VAL A 128 -1.90 12.27 -2.91
N LYS A 129 -2.17 12.55 -4.19
CA LYS A 129 -2.46 13.90 -4.68
C LYS A 129 -3.77 14.49 -4.14
N ASP A 130 -4.81 13.68 -4.08
CA ASP A 130 -6.15 14.06 -3.65
C ASP A 130 -6.79 12.86 -2.95
N LEU A 131 -7.33 13.07 -1.75
CA LEU A 131 -7.95 12.05 -0.90
C LEU A 131 -9.46 11.95 -1.10
N ASP A 132 -10.08 12.92 -1.79
CA ASP A 132 -11.53 13.03 -1.93
C ASP A 132 -12.08 12.29 -3.16
N CYS A 133 -11.22 11.86 -4.08
CA CYS A 133 -11.59 11.27 -5.37
C CYS A 133 -11.37 9.74 -5.42
N ILE A 134 -11.84 8.99 -4.41
CA ILE A 134 -11.75 7.52 -4.44
C ILE A 134 -12.76 6.94 -5.44
N THR A 135 -12.27 6.17 -6.40
CA THR A 135 -13.07 5.40 -7.36
C THR A 135 -12.62 3.96 -7.31
N LEU A 136 -13.48 3.07 -6.82
CA LEU A 136 -13.14 1.66 -6.69
C LEU A 136 -13.21 0.93 -8.03
N ASP A 137 -12.34 -0.08 -8.21
CA ASP A 137 -12.57 -1.09 -9.24
C ASP A 137 -13.81 -1.91 -8.86
N PRO A 138 -14.92 -1.81 -9.62
CA PRO A 138 -16.17 -2.50 -9.28
C PRO A 138 -16.09 -4.03 -9.47
N ILE A 139 -15.03 -4.55 -10.07
CA ILE A 139 -14.79 -5.99 -10.20
C ILE A 139 -14.21 -6.54 -8.89
N GLU A 140 -13.29 -5.79 -8.28
CA GLU A 140 -12.49 -6.27 -7.15
C GLU A 140 -12.99 -5.78 -5.80
N HIS A 141 -13.67 -4.61 -5.74
CA HIS A 141 -14.08 -3.99 -4.47
C HIS A 141 -15.49 -3.41 -4.52
N ASP A 142 -16.26 -3.65 -3.44
CA ASP A 142 -17.65 -3.19 -3.31
C ASP A 142 -17.79 -1.91 -2.48
N ALA A 143 -16.85 -1.63 -1.58
CA ALA A 143 -16.92 -0.51 -0.65
C ALA A 143 -15.54 -0.05 -0.16
N TYR A 144 -15.46 1.17 0.37
CA TYR A 144 -14.30 1.67 1.08
C TYR A 144 -14.72 2.43 2.34
N LEU A 145 -13.79 2.56 3.29
CA LEU A 145 -13.94 3.42 4.45
C LEU A 145 -12.59 3.92 4.94
N TRP A 146 -12.65 4.94 5.80
CA TRP A 146 -11.51 5.46 6.53
C TRP A 146 -11.63 5.00 7.99
N ALA A 147 -10.67 4.22 8.49
CA ALA A 147 -10.68 3.68 9.85
C ALA A 147 -9.62 4.34 10.74
N SER A 148 -9.96 4.72 11.97
CA SER A 148 -8.99 5.12 12.99
C SER A 148 -8.25 3.91 13.57
N GLU A 149 -7.20 4.16 14.36
CA GLU A 149 -6.49 3.08 15.05
C GLU A 149 -7.40 2.34 16.01
N GLU A 150 -8.21 3.07 16.77
CA GLU A 150 -9.16 2.53 17.74
C GLU A 150 -10.21 1.65 17.05
N GLU A 151 -10.69 2.07 15.88
CA GLU A 151 -11.63 1.30 15.06
C GLU A 151 -11.00 0.02 14.50
N VAL A 152 -9.74 0.07 14.07
CA VAL A 152 -8.99 -1.13 13.66
C VAL A 152 -8.77 -2.07 14.85
N VAL A 153 -8.45 -1.56 16.03
CA VAL A 153 -8.32 -2.37 17.26
C VAL A 153 -9.65 -3.06 17.59
N ALA A 154 -10.75 -2.30 17.55
CA ALA A 154 -12.11 -2.78 17.81
C ALA A 154 -12.70 -3.65 16.70
N GLU A 155 -12.06 -3.67 15.52
CA GLU A 155 -12.56 -4.33 14.29
C GLU A 155 -13.95 -3.81 13.88
N GLN A 156 -14.19 -2.52 14.10
CA GLN A 156 -15.50 -1.91 13.88
C GLN A 156 -15.39 -0.42 13.55
N VAL A 157 -16.07 0.00 12.48
CA VAL A 157 -16.21 1.41 12.05
C VAL A 157 -17.70 1.70 11.95
N GLY A 158 -18.24 2.46 12.91
CA GLY A 158 -19.69 2.61 13.06
C GLY A 158 -20.39 1.25 13.19
N ASP A 159 -21.32 0.97 12.28
CA ASP A 159 -22.05 -0.32 12.23
C ASP A 159 -21.34 -1.40 11.39
N VAL A 160 -20.21 -1.08 10.75
CA VAL A 160 -19.46 -2.00 9.89
C VAL A 160 -18.45 -2.79 10.72
N ARG A 161 -18.54 -4.12 10.69
CA ARG A 161 -17.52 -5.01 11.26
C ARG A 161 -16.41 -5.29 10.24
N LEU A 162 -15.17 -5.06 10.65
CA LEU A 162 -13.98 -5.33 9.84
C LEU A 162 -13.59 -6.80 9.95
N LYS A 163 -13.84 -7.58 8.89
CA LYS A 163 -13.37 -8.97 8.77
C LYS A 163 -12.02 -8.99 8.08
N TYR A 164 -11.01 -9.60 8.71
CA TYR A 164 -9.66 -9.75 8.17
C TYR A 164 -9.32 -11.20 7.88
N PHE A 165 -8.59 -11.45 6.79
CA PHE A 165 -8.34 -12.81 6.34
C PHE A 165 -7.29 -13.52 7.21
N SER A 166 -6.46 -12.75 7.92
CA SER A 166 -5.45 -13.25 8.85
C SER A 166 -5.13 -12.23 9.95
N PRO A 167 -4.51 -12.69 11.06
CA PRO A 167 -3.94 -11.78 12.07
C PRO A 167 -2.89 -10.82 11.49
N ASP A 168 -2.05 -11.27 10.55
CA ASP A 168 -1.03 -10.41 9.91
C ASP A 168 -1.66 -9.26 9.13
N ASN A 169 -2.82 -9.49 8.51
CA ASN A 169 -3.56 -8.46 7.80
C ASN A 169 -4.03 -7.34 8.74
N LYS A 170 -4.46 -7.67 9.97
CA LYS A 170 -4.76 -6.68 11.02
C LYS A 170 -3.48 -6.03 11.55
N PHE A 171 -2.45 -6.83 11.83
CA PHE A 171 -1.19 -6.36 12.40
C PHE A 171 -0.54 -5.28 11.54
N ILE A 172 -0.47 -5.45 10.22
CA ILE A 172 0.09 -4.43 9.31
C ILE A 172 -0.61 -3.08 9.44
N LYS A 173 -1.93 -3.07 9.64
CA LYS A 173 -2.70 -1.83 9.81
C LYS A 173 -2.29 -1.11 11.10
N LEU A 174 -2.19 -1.86 12.21
CA LEU A 174 -1.73 -1.33 13.49
C LEU A 174 -0.26 -0.87 13.44
N GLU A 175 0.59 -1.58 12.71
CA GLU A 175 1.97 -1.16 12.46
C GLU A 175 2.05 0.15 11.68
N SER A 176 1.18 0.37 10.70
CA SER A 176 1.09 1.66 10.01
C SER A 176 0.80 2.81 10.98
N PHE A 177 -0.14 2.64 11.92
CA PHE A 177 -0.40 3.65 12.96
C PHE A 177 0.80 3.83 13.89
N ARG A 178 1.47 2.74 14.30
CA ARG A 178 2.68 2.81 15.15
C ARG A 178 3.77 3.66 14.51
N HIS A 179 4.09 3.42 13.23
CA HIS A 179 5.09 4.20 12.49
C HIS A 179 4.73 5.69 12.43
N ARG A 180 3.45 6.03 12.27
CA ARG A 180 3.00 7.43 12.26
C ARG A 180 3.12 8.11 13.62
N ARG A 181 2.80 7.41 14.71
CA ARG A 181 3.02 7.94 16.08
C ARG A 181 4.50 8.19 16.35
N GLU A 182 5.37 7.28 15.95
CA GLU A 182 6.82 7.42 16.10
C GLU A 182 7.35 8.61 15.28
N ALA A 183 6.92 8.74 14.03
CA ALA A 183 7.29 9.88 13.19
C ALA A 183 6.83 11.22 13.76
N ALA A 184 5.61 11.29 14.33
CA ALA A 184 5.10 12.50 14.97
C ALA A 184 5.83 12.85 16.27
N SER A 185 6.38 11.86 16.97
CA SER A 185 7.16 12.09 18.20
C SER A 185 8.60 12.57 17.96
N LEU A 186 9.08 12.51 16.71
CA LEU A 186 10.41 12.94 16.29
C LEU A 186 10.45 14.37 15.71
N GLN A 187 9.30 15.05 15.65
CA GLN A 187 9.14 16.43 15.18
C GLN A 187 8.96 17.38 16.35
#